data_AF-A0A7Y9XAC6-F1
#
_entry.id   AF-A0A7Y9XAC6-F1
#
_cell.length_a   1.000
_cell.length_b   1.000
_cell.length_c   1.000
_cell.angle_alpha   90.00
_cell.angle_beta   90.00
_cell.angle_gamma   90.00
#
_symmetry.space_group_name_H-M   'P 1'
#
loop_
_entity.id
_entity.type
_entity.pdbx_description
1 polymer ?
#
loop_
_entity_poly.entity_id
_entity_poly.type
_entity_poly.pdbx_seq_one_letter_code
_entity_poly.pdbx_strand_id
1 'polypeptide(L)'
;MFAMLLGVVQVGLWAHAQHRAQAIASQALAAARTYDGSTALAYDRAEQAQDQLGGGMLHQVDVQVDRGAERTRVRVEAQVVSLLPGAGLPVAAELSGPVERLTP
;
A
#
# COMPACT_ATOMS: atom_id res chain seq x y z
N MET A 1 31.65 5.12 -10.73
CA MET A 1 31.48 4.62 -9.34
C MET A 1 30.31 5.23 -8.60
N PHE A 2 30.20 6.57 -8.50
CA PHE A 2 29.10 7.24 -7.76
C PHE A 2 27.68 6.79 -8.15
N ALA A 3 27.43 6.59 -9.45
CA ALA A 3 26.14 6.09 -9.95
C ALA A 3 25.77 4.68 -9.45
N MET A 4 26.74 3.80 -9.20
CA MET A 4 26.45 2.46 -8.63
C MET A 4 26.02 2.56 -7.16
N LEU A 5 26.63 3.46 -6.39
CA LEU A 5 26.22 3.70 -5.00
C LEU A 5 24.79 4.25 -4.92
N LEU A 6 24.45 5.23 -5.76
CA LEU A 6 23.08 5.74 -5.90
C LEU A 6 22.10 4.63 -6.30
N GLY A 7 22.49 3.73 -7.21
CA GLY A 7 21.68 2.58 -7.61
C GLY A 7 21.37 1.63 -6.45
N VAL A 8 22.35 1.31 -5.60
CA VAL A 8 22.12 0.46 -4.41
C VAL A 8 21.16 1.12 -3.43
N VAL A 9 21.33 2.42 -3.17
CA VAL A 9 20.42 3.19 -2.31
C VAL A 9 19.00 3.22 -2.91
N GLN A 10 18.86 3.42 -4.22
CA GLN A 10 17.58 3.42 -4.92
C GLN A 10 16.84 2.08 -4.78
N VAL A 11 17.55 0.94 -4.92
CA VAL A 11 16.97 -0.40 -4.72
C VAL A 11 16.55 -0.59 -3.26
N GLY A 12 17.36 -0.12 -2.31
CA GLY A 12 17.00 -0.14 -0.88
C GLY A 12 15.73 0.64 -0.57
N LEU A 13 15.60 1.85 -1.14
CA LEU A 13 14.40 2.68 -1.02
C LEU A 13 13.17 1.98 -1.62
N TRP A 14 13.32 1.38 -2.80
CA TRP A 14 12.25 0.63 -3.44
C TRP A 14 11.78 -0.56 -2.60
N ALA A 15 12.72 -1.39 -2.11
CA ALA A 15 12.40 -2.52 -1.25
C ALA A 15 11.71 -2.08 0.06
N HIS A 16 12.12 -0.96 0.63
CA HIS A 16 11.51 -0.41 1.84
C HIS A 16 10.10 0.15 1.58
N ALA A 17 9.87 0.78 0.43
CA ALA A 17 8.55 1.23 0.03
C ALA A 17 7.59 0.06 -0.24
N GLN A 18 8.07 -1.04 -0.84
CA GLN A 18 7.27 -2.24 -1.08
C GLN A 18 6.72 -2.86 0.21
N HIS A 19 7.55 -2.99 1.24
CA HIS A 19 7.11 -3.51 2.55
C HIS A 19 6.03 -2.64 3.18
N ARG A 20 6.11 -1.31 3.00
CA ARG A 20 5.08 -0.40 3.52
C ARG A 20 3.79 -0.41 2.73
N ALA A 21 3.85 -0.49 1.41
CA ALA A 21 2.66 -0.68 0.59
C ALA A 21 1.92 -1.97 0.99
N GLN A 22 2.66 -3.05 1.28
CA GLN A 22 2.08 -4.29 1.81
C GLN A 22 1.46 -4.11 3.21
N ALA A 23 2.13 -3.39 4.10
CA ALA A 23 1.59 -3.08 5.43
C ALA A 23 0.28 -2.28 5.34
N ILE A 24 0.26 -1.20 4.55
CA ILE A 24 -0.94 -0.37 4.30
C ILE A 24 -2.06 -1.24 3.72
N ALA A 25 -1.77 -2.01 2.67
CA ALA A 25 -2.74 -2.90 2.04
C ALA A 25 -3.33 -3.91 3.04
N SER A 26 -2.50 -4.47 3.92
CA SER A 26 -2.95 -5.45 4.92
C SER A 26 -3.87 -4.83 5.97
N GLN A 27 -3.57 -3.61 6.43
CA GLN A 27 -4.38 -2.89 7.41
C GLN A 27 -5.73 -2.46 6.81
N ALA A 28 -5.71 -1.94 5.59
CA ALA A 28 -6.91 -1.58 4.84
C ALA A 28 -7.78 -2.81 4.57
N LEU A 29 -7.18 -3.93 4.17
CA LEU A 29 -7.89 -5.19 3.95
C LEU A 29 -8.51 -5.75 5.24
N ALA A 30 -7.81 -5.66 6.37
CA ALA A 30 -8.34 -6.06 7.66
C ALA A 30 -9.57 -5.23 8.04
N ALA A 31 -9.48 -3.90 7.91
CA ALA A 31 -10.61 -3.00 8.14
C ALA A 31 -11.80 -3.32 7.20
N ALA A 32 -11.50 -3.57 5.92
CA ALA A 32 -12.47 -3.85 4.87
C ALA A 32 -13.08 -5.26 4.93
N ARG A 33 -12.55 -6.19 5.75
CA ARG A 33 -13.09 -7.55 5.90
C ARG A 33 -14.00 -7.72 7.12
N THR A 34 -13.94 -6.79 8.07
CA THR A 34 -14.82 -6.82 9.24
C THR A 34 -16.30 -6.79 8.83
N TYR A 35 -17.15 -7.35 9.70
CA TYR A 35 -18.60 -7.40 9.49
C TYR A 35 -19.20 -6.03 9.17
N ASP A 36 -18.93 -5.03 10.02
CA ASP A 36 -19.31 -3.62 9.81
C ASP A 36 -18.34 -2.83 8.92
N GLY A 37 -17.36 -3.52 8.32
CA GLY A 37 -16.39 -2.87 7.45
C GLY A 37 -17.07 -2.25 6.23
N SER A 38 -16.53 -1.13 5.77
CA SER A 38 -16.95 -0.47 4.54
C SER A 38 -15.72 -0.08 3.72
N THR A 39 -15.93 0.23 2.44
CA THR A 39 -14.86 0.82 1.62
C THR A 39 -14.35 2.11 2.25
N ALA A 40 -15.24 2.97 2.78
CA ALA A 40 -14.86 4.20 3.47
C ALA A 40 -13.96 3.94 4.70
N LEU A 41 -14.32 2.98 5.56
CA LEU A 41 -13.50 2.61 6.72
C LEU A 41 -12.11 2.10 6.31
N ALA A 42 -12.04 1.39 5.19
CA ALA A 42 -10.79 0.90 4.63
C ALA A 42 -9.92 2.03 4.07
N TYR A 43 -10.53 3.03 3.42
CA TYR A 43 -9.86 4.25 2.98
C TYR A 43 -9.30 5.04 4.17
N ASP A 44 -10.09 5.31 5.20
CA ASP A 44 -9.64 6.02 6.41
C ASP A 44 -8.47 5.27 7.07
N ARG A 45 -8.54 3.94 7.13
CA ARG A 45 -7.46 3.11 7.66
C ARG A 45 -6.20 3.19 6.81
N ALA A 46 -6.35 3.21 5.49
CA ALA A 46 -5.23 3.32 4.56
C ALA A 46 -4.56 4.69 4.65
N GLU A 47 -5.33 5.77 4.78
CA GLU A 47 -4.84 7.13 4.98
C GLU A 47 -4.08 7.26 6.30
N GLN A 48 -4.64 6.74 7.41
CA GLN A 48 -3.92 6.69 8.69
C GLN A 48 -2.61 5.90 8.61
N ALA A 49 -2.63 4.77 7.89
CA ALA A 49 -1.43 3.95 7.69
C ALA A 49 -0.40 4.68 6.81
N GLN A 50 -0.86 5.43 5.80
CA GLN A 50 -0.01 6.29 4.98
C GLN A 50 0.61 7.42 5.81
N ASP A 51 -0.12 8.08 6.71
CA ASP A 51 0.45 9.11 7.57
C ASP A 51 1.51 8.55 8.52
N GLN A 52 1.28 7.35 9.04
CA GLN A 52 2.22 6.69 9.96
C GLN A 52 3.46 6.12 9.26
N LEU A 53 3.29 5.61 8.04
CA LEU A 53 4.33 4.82 7.34
C LEU A 53 4.97 5.58 6.17
N GLY A 54 4.24 6.50 5.55
CA GLY A 54 4.56 7.13 4.26
C GLY A 54 5.54 8.29 4.30
N GLY A 55 5.93 8.76 5.51
CA GLY A 55 6.74 9.96 5.73
C GLY A 55 7.77 10.26 4.64
N GLY A 56 7.63 11.39 3.95
CA GLY A 56 8.59 12.01 3.02
C GLY A 56 9.06 11.25 1.77
N MET A 57 8.84 9.93 1.68
CA MET A 57 9.55 9.07 0.71
C MET A 57 8.64 8.29 -0.26
N LEU A 58 7.33 8.21 0.03
CA LEU A 58 6.33 7.79 -0.94
C LEU A 58 5.55 9.01 -1.42
N HIS A 59 5.42 9.13 -2.74
CA HIS A 59 4.56 10.12 -3.40
C HIS A 59 3.47 9.41 -4.20
N GLN A 60 2.34 10.11 -4.39
CA GLN A 60 1.21 9.62 -5.19
C GLN A 60 0.73 8.23 -4.76
N VAL A 61 0.46 8.06 -3.46
CA VAL A 61 -0.16 6.84 -2.95
C VAL A 61 -1.62 6.83 -3.39
N ASP A 62 -1.99 5.88 -4.24
CA ASP A 62 -3.36 5.58 -4.63
C ASP A 62 -3.79 4.28 -3.98
N VAL A 63 -4.95 4.28 -3.33
CA VAL A 63 -5.52 3.09 -2.68
C VAL A 63 -6.83 2.80 -3.38
N GLN A 64 -7.04 1.55 -3.78
CA GLN A 64 -8.28 1.10 -4.39
C GLN A 64 -8.82 -0.06 -3.57
N VAL A 65 -10.03 0.12 -3.03
CA VAL A 65 -10.72 -0.90 -2.24
C VAL A 65 -11.96 -1.36 -2.99
N ASP A 66 -12.01 -2.64 -3.30
CA ASP A 66 -13.16 -3.31 -3.92
C ASP A 66 -13.70 -4.38 -2.97
N ARG A 67 -14.89 -4.14 -2.41
CA ARG A 67 -15.58 -5.05 -1.49
C ARG A 67 -16.76 -5.71 -2.20
N GLY A 68 -16.60 -6.99 -2.52
CA GLY A 68 -17.69 -7.84 -3.01
C GLY A 68 -18.41 -8.59 -1.88
N ALA A 69 -19.43 -9.37 -2.24
CA ALA A 69 -20.24 -10.12 -1.28
C ALA A 69 -19.48 -11.27 -0.57
N GLU A 70 -18.45 -11.84 -1.21
CA GLU A 70 -17.67 -12.96 -0.66
C GLU A 70 -16.19 -12.62 -0.45
N ARG A 71 -15.67 -11.64 -1.19
CA ARG A 71 -14.25 -11.29 -1.21
C ARG A 71 -14.05 -9.78 -1.21
N THR A 72 -13.05 -9.34 -0.48
CA THR A 72 -12.52 -7.99 -0.53
C THR A 72 -11.14 -7.99 -1.14
N ARG A 73 -10.88 -7.04 -2.04
CA ARG A 73 -9.59 -6.76 -2.66
C ARG A 73 -9.17 -5.34 -2.30
N VAL A 74 -7.89 -5.19 -1.97
CA VAL A 74 -7.24 -3.89 -1.75
C VAL A 74 -6.00 -3.84 -2.62
N ARG A 75 -5.88 -2.79 -3.42
CA ARG A 75 -4.71 -2.47 -4.23
C ARG A 75 -4.14 -1.14 -3.76
N VAL A 76 -2.84 -1.09 -3.54
CA VAL A 76 -2.11 0.12 -3.18
C VAL A 76 -1.04 0.33 -4.24
N GLU A 77 -1.08 1.47 -4.90
CA GLU A 77 -0.06 1.94 -5.84
C GLU A 77 0.63 3.17 -5.27
N ALA A 78 1.94 3.28 -5.45
CA ALA A 78 2.70 4.43 -4.99
C ALA A 78 3.95 4.60 -5.83
N GLN A 79 4.55 5.79 -5.75
CA GLN A 79 5.84 6.09 -6.37
C GLN A 79 6.88 6.41 -5.30
N VAL A 80 8.09 5.89 -5.50
CA VAL A 80 9.22 6.15 -4.62
C VAL A 80 9.97 7.38 -5.10
N VAL A 81 10.40 8.24 -4.17
CA VAL A 81 11.30 9.35 -4.49
C VAL A 81 12.51 8.82 -5.26
N SER A 82 12.76 9.39 -6.44
CA SER A 82 13.90 9.01 -7.26
C SER A 82 15.08 9.92 -6.99
N LEU A 83 16.22 9.33 -6.68
CA LEU A 83 17.49 10.03 -6.53
C LEU A 83 18.22 10.23 -7.87
N LEU A 84 17.76 9.54 -8.92
CA LEU A 84 18.29 9.64 -10.28
C LEU A 84 17.22 10.28 -11.19
N PRO A 85 17.55 11.36 -11.92
CA PRO A 85 16.58 11.99 -12.81
C PRO A 85 16.08 10.98 -13.86
N GLY A 86 14.76 10.76 -13.90
CA GLY A 86 14.09 9.84 -14.83
C GLY A 86 13.91 8.39 -14.36
N ALA A 87 14.31 8.03 -13.13
CA ALA A 87 14.24 6.65 -12.62
C ALA A 87 13.22 6.47 -11.48
N GLY A 88 12.00 7.01 -11.65
CA GLY A 88 10.90 6.74 -10.72
C GLY A 88 10.51 5.26 -10.81
N LEU A 89 10.62 4.52 -9.71
CA LEU A 89 10.19 3.13 -9.65
C LEU A 89 8.78 3.06 -9.04
N PRO A 90 7.79 2.51 -9.77
CA PRO A 90 6.48 2.27 -9.21
C PRO A 90 6.56 1.14 -8.16
N VAL A 91 5.72 1.28 -7.14
CA VAL A 91 5.51 0.30 -6.08
C VAL A 91 4.03 -0.05 -6.10
N ALA A 92 3.72 -1.34 -6.17
CA ALA A 92 2.35 -1.82 -6.14
C ALA A 92 2.24 -3.01 -5.19
N ALA A 93 1.19 -3.00 -4.37
CA ALA A 93 0.82 -4.11 -3.51
C ALA A 93 -0.67 -4.40 -3.68
N GLU A 94 -1.01 -5.64 -4.05
CA GLU A 94 -2.40 -6.11 -4.12
C GLU A 94 -2.58 -7.24 -3.11
N LEU A 95 -3.61 -7.13 -2.28
CA LEU A 95 -4.02 -8.15 -1.34
C LEU A 95 -5.52 -8.41 -1.44
N SER A 96 -5.93 -9.68 -1.32
CA SER A 96 -7.33 -10.07 -1.40
C SER A 96 -7.68 -11.17 -0.42
N GLY A 97 -8.95 -11.28 -0.05
CA GLY A 97 -9.50 -12.47 0.60
C GLY A 97 -10.87 -12.28 1.25
N PRO A 98 -11.32 -13.28 2.04
CA PRO A 98 -12.74 -13.46 2.35
C PRO A 98 -13.30 -12.41 3.31
N VAL A 99 -14.56 -12.03 3.11
CA VAL A 99 -15.32 -11.15 4.03
C VAL A 99 -15.78 -11.98 5.24
N GLU A 100 -15.65 -11.44 6.45
CA GLU A 100 -16.16 -12.11 7.65
C GLU A 100 -17.70 -12.13 7.63
N ARG A 101 -18.28 -13.34 7.64
CA ARG A 101 -19.73 -13.54 7.87
C ARG A 101 -19.89 -14.20 9.22
N LEU A 102 -20.72 -13.62 10.08
CA LEU A 102 -21.24 -14.28 11.28
C LEU A 102 -22.12 -15.46 10.82
N THR A 103 -21.58 -16.67 10.85
CA THR A 103 -22.40 -17.88 10.77
C THR A 103 -23.03 -18.14 12.15
N PRO A 104 -24.35 -18.37 12.22
CA PRO A 104 -25.10 -18.51 13.48
C PRO A 104 -24.72 -19.75 14.28
#